data_AF-A0A1G1NIQ3-F1
#
_entry.id   AF-A0A1G1NIQ3-F1
#
_cell.length_a   1.000
_cell.length_b   1.000
_cell.length_c   1.000
_cell.angle_alpha   90.00
_cell.angle_beta   90.00
_cell.angle_gamma   90.00
#
_symmetry.space_group_name_H-M   'P 1'
#
loop_
_entity.id
_entity.type
_entity.pdbx_description
1 polymer ?
#
loop_
_entity_poly.entity_id
_entity_poly.type
_entity_poly.pdbx_seq_one_letter_code
_entity_poly.pdbx_strand_id
1 'polypeptide(L)'
;MSLEWRQEHAGSQGHQLEGRAGELDAAIRNWPRRADNDPYKRGLEQLAEALRPLLPTDHFVIGYNEFCRPSISEAVEQVIGTGAARVLVIPTMLTPGGVHSEVDIPRALEELRRAHPAVAIEYVWPFDLRQVAVLLAAHVTRAAQASSAAG
;
A
#
# COMPACT_ATOMS: atom_id res chain seq x y z
N MET A 1 20.87 16.73 -12.75
CA MET A 1 21.62 15.47 -12.95
C MET A 1 20.77 14.32 -12.46
N SER A 2 20.36 13.40 -13.34
CA SER A 2 19.41 12.32 -13.01
C SER A 2 20.03 11.29 -12.05
N LEU A 3 19.17 10.60 -11.30
CA LEU A 3 19.54 9.51 -10.37
C LEU A 3 20.25 8.37 -11.11
N GLU A 4 19.83 8.09 -12.34
CA GLU A 4 20.38 7.05 -13.21
C GLU A 4 21.87 7.30 -13.52
N TRP A 5 22.28 8.55 -13.74
CA TRP A 5 23.69 8.90 -13.99
C TRP A 5 24.60 8.61 -12.78
N ARG A 6 24.09 8.77 -11.55
CA ARG A 6 24.85 8.47 -10.33
C ARG A 6 24.97 6.97 -10.07
N GLN A 7 23.99 6.18 -10.49
CA GLN A 7 23.99 4.73 -10.34
C GLN A 7 24.98 4.07 -11.31
N GLU A 8 25.04 4.51 -12.56
CA GLU A 8 26.00 3.99 -13.56
C GLU A 8 27.47 4.32 -13.25
N HIS A 9 27.72 5.40 -12.49
CA HIS A 9 29.07 5.86 -12.12
C HIS A 9 29.42 5.63 -10.65
N ALA A 10 28.60 4.85 -9.94
CA ALA A 10 28.87 4.48 -8.57
C ALA A 10 29.98 3.41 -8.57
N GLY A 11 31.21 3.79 -8.21
CA GLY A 11 32.32 2.85 -8.04
C GLY A 11 32.04 1.78 -6.97
N SER A 12 33.06 1.04 -6.53
CA SER A 12 32.89 -0.03 -5.51
C SER A 12 32.18 0.44 -4.23
N GLN A 13 32.34 1.71 -3.84
CA GLN A 13 31.62 2.32 -2.72
C GLN A 13 30.11 2.44 -2.99
N GLY A 14 29.69 2.70 -4.23
CA GLY A 14 28.28 2.74 -4.62
C GLY A 14 27.59 1.39 -4.47
N HIS A 15 28.22 0.33 -4.99
CA HIS A 15 27.74 -1.04 -4.80
C HIS A 15 27.68 -1.46 -3.32
N GLN A 16 28.66 -1.05 -2.50
CA GLN A 16 28.64 -1.31 -1.05
C GLN A 16 27.52 -0.57 -0.32
N LEU A 17 27.25 0.68 -0.71
CA LEU A 17 26.15 1.47 -0.16
C LEU A 17 24.79 0.89 -0.56
N GLU A 18 24.64 0.42 -1.80
CA GLU A 18 23.44 -0.27 -2.28
C GLU A 18 23.22 -1.59 -1.53
N GLY A 19 24.26 -2.39 -1.34
CA GLY A 19 24.19 -3.62 -0.54
C GLY A 19 23.75 -3.34 0.90
N ARG A 20 24.37 -2.37 1.56
CA ARG A 20 24.00 -1.96 2.92
C ARG A 20 22.58 -1.38 3.00
N ALA A 21 22.15 -0.64 1.99
CA ALA A 21 20.79 -0.10 1.93
C ALA A 21 19.75 -1.24 1.83
N GLY A 22 20.02 -2.26 1.01
CA GLY A 22 19.18 -3.46 0.93
C GLY A 22 19.12 -4.24 2.25
N GLU A 23 20.25 -4.41 2.93
CA GLU A 23 20.30 -5.04 4.26
C GLU A 23 19.48 -4.27 5.30
N LEU A 24 19.58 -2.93 5.29
CA LEU A 24 18.81 -2.09 6.20
C LEU A 24 17.32 -2.10 5.89
N ASP A 25 16.92 -2.04 4.62
CA ASP A 25 15.51 -2.19 4.22
C ASP A 25 14.96 -3.54 4.68
N ALA A 26 15.70 -4.63 4.44
CA ALA A 26 15.33 -5.96 4.90
C ALA A 26 15.22 -6.01 6.43
N ALA A 27 16.14 -5.40 7.17
CA ALA A 27 16.09 -5.32 8.62
C ALA A 27 14.86 -4.56 9.12
N ILE A 28 14.54 -3.40 8.52
CA ILE A 28 13.37 -2.59 8.88
C ILE A 28 12.07 -3.33 8.57
N ARG A 29 12.00 -4.00 7.42
CA ARG A 29 10.84 -4.79 6.98
C ARG A 29 10.56 -5.99 7.88
N ASN A 30 11.61 -6.62 8.42
CA ASN A 30 11.50 -7.76 9.33
C ASN A 30 11.55 -7.38 10.81
N TRP A 31 11.59 -6.08 11.13
CA TRP A 31 11.56 -5.61 12.50
C TRP A 31 10.28 -6.10 13.21
N PRO A 32 10.35 -6.66 14.42
CA PRO A 32 9.15 -7.10 15.15
C PRO A 32 8.19 -5.95 15.41
N ARG A 33 7.02 -5.99 14.77
CA ARG A 33 5.96 -4.99 14.90
C ARG A 33 4.89 -5.43 15.88
N ARG A 34 4.48 -4.51 16.74
CA ARG A 34 3.45 -4.64 17.77
C ARG A 34 2.59 -3.39 17.75
N ALA A 35 1.41 -3.45 18.36
CA ALA A 35 0.48 -2.30 18.35
C ALA A 35 1.07 -1.03 19.01
N ASP A 36 2.00 -1.19 19.95
CA ASP A 36 2.66 -0.09 20.67
C ASP A 36 3.80 0.56 19.86
N ASN A 37 4.55 -0.22 19.09
CA ASN A 37 5.70 0.27 18.31
C ASN A 37 5.40 0.57 16.85
N ASP A 38 4.23 0.15 16.35
CA ASP A 38 3.75 0.46 15.00
C ASP A 38 2.22 0.67 14.98
N PRO A 39 1.74 1.81 15.50
CA PRO A 39 0.32 2.14 15.47
C PRO A 39 -0.21 2.36 14.04
N TYR A 40 0.65 2.70 13.07
CA TYR A 40 0.26 2.86 11.67
C TYR A 40 -0.12 1.54 11.04
N LYS A 41 0.72 0.51 11.20
CA LYS A 41 0.38 -0.85 10.77
C LYS A 41 -0.89 -1.33 11.44
N ARG A 42 -1.01 -1.14 12.77
CA ARG A 42 -2.19 -1.58 13.50
C ARG A 42 -3.46 -0.88 13.01
N GLY A 43 -3.40 0.42 12.75
CA GLY A 43 -4.53 1.17 12.20
C GLY A 43 -4.95 0.66 10.81
N LEU A 44 -3.99 0.33 9.95
CA LEU A 44 -4.29 -0.26 8.64
C LEU A 44 -4.92 -1.66 8.75
N GLU A 45 -4.45 -2.48 9.69
CA GLU A 45 -5.06 -3.79 9.97
C GLU A 45 -6.50 -3.65 10.47
N GLN A 46 -6.78 -2.69 11.35
CA GLN A 46 -8.14 -2.43 11.82
C GLN A 46 -9.05 -1.96 10.68
N LEU A 47 -8.53 -1.12 9.78
CA LEU A 47 -9.26 -0.73 8.58
C LEU A 47 -9.55 -1.95 7.68
N ALA A 48 -8.57 -2.83 7.50
CA ALA A 48 -8.75 -4.08 6.75
C ALA A 48 -9.76 -5.02 7.41
N GLU A 49 -9.73 -5.18 8.74
CA GLU A 49 -10.71 -5.94 9.52
C GLU A 49 -12.14 -5.41 9.29
N ALA A 50 -12.31 -4.09 9.24
CA ALA A 50 -13.59 -3.43 8.98
C ALA A 50 -14.02 -3.51 7.49
N LEU A 51 -13.06 -3.50 6.56
CA LEU A 51 -13.33 -3.52 5.12
C LEU A 51 -13.68 -4.93 4.62
N ARG A 52 -13.02 -5.97 5.14
CA ARG A 52 -13.19 -7.36 4.69
C ARG A 52 -14.65 -7.83 4.58
N PRO A 53 -15.54 -7.62 5.58
CA PRO A 53 -16.94 -8.07 5.46
C PRO A 53 -17.76 -7.30 4.42
N LEU A 54 -17.25 -6.19 3.87
CA LEU A 54 -17.93 -5.36 2.87
C LEU A 54 -17.57 -5.75 1.44
N LEU A 55 -16.63 -6.68 1.25
CA LEU A 55 -16.12 -7.06 -0.07
C LEU A 55 -16.57 -8.48 -0.45
N PRO A 56 -16.94 -8.71 -1.73
CA PRO A 56 -17.34 -10.04 -2.21
C PRO A 56 -16.12 -10.90 -2.55
N THR A 57 -15.21 -11.11 -1.59
CA THR A 57 -14.01 -11.96 -1.77
C THR A 57 -13.58 -12.63 -0.47
N ASP A 58 -13.16 -13.88 -0.57
CA ASP A 58 -12.53 -14.62 0.54
C ASP A 58 -11.02 -14.37 0.64
N HIS A 59 -10.42 -13.91 -0.46
CA HIS A 59 -8.99 -13.61 -0.59
C HIS A 59 -8.76 -12.11 -0.43
N PHE A 60 -8.18 -11.73 0.70
CA PHE A 60 -7.88 -10.35 1.08
C PHE A 60 -6.52 -10.32 1.78
N VAL A 61 -5.58 -9.54 1.25
CA VAL A 61 -4.21 -9.42 1.78
C VAL A 61 -3.85 -7.95 1.87
N ILE A 62 -3.23 -7.55 2.99
CA ILE A 62 -2.67 -6.20 3.16
C ILE A 62 -1.24 -6.21 2.62
N GLY A 63 -0.93 -5.30 1.70
CA GLY A 63 0.43 -5.06 1.22
C GLY A 63 0.94 -3.68 1.64
N TYR A 64 2.25 -3.57 1.88
CA TYR A 64 2.89 -2.34 2.31
C TYR A 64 3.92 -1.87 1.27
N ASN A 65 3.88 -0.59 0.90
CA ASN A 65 4.82 -0.02 -0.06
C ASN A 65 6.26 -0.07 0.48
N GLU A 66 6.45 0.39 1.71
CA GLU A 66 7.76 0.54 2.35
C GLU A 66 7.75 0.05 3.79
N PHE A 67 8.96 -0.22 4.32
CA PHE A 67 9.27 -0.47 5.74
C PHE A 67 8.58 -1.66 6.42
N CYS A 68 7.56 -2.25 5.82
CA CYS A 68 6.75 -3.30 6.40
C CYS A 68 6.60 -4.47 5.41
N ARG A 69 6.02 -5.58 5.91
CA ARG A 69 5.77 -6.80 5.14
C ARG A 69 4.33 -7.28 5.35
N PRO A 70 3.74 -7.95 4.34
CA PRO A 70 4.33 -8.25 3.02
C PRO A 70 4.47 -6.98 2.15
N SER A 71 5.44 -6.97 1.23
CA SER A 71 5.49 -5.93 0.20
C SER A 71 4.26 -6.01 -0.70
N ILE A 72 4.02 -5.00 -1.54
CA ILE A 72 2.91 -5.02 -2.50
C ILE A 72 3.03 -6.23 -3.45
N SER A 73 4.22 -6.48 -3.98
CA SER A 73 4.48 -7.63 -4.84
C SER A 73 4.23 -8.95 -4.11
N GLU A 74 4.71 -9.09 -2.88
CA GLU A 74 4.47 -10.29 -2.07
C GLU A 74 2.98 -10.51 -1.76
N ALA A 75 2.23 -9.44 -1.50
CA ALA A 75 0.79 -9.51 -1.24
C ALA A 75 0.01 -9.92 -2.49
N VAL A 76 0.36 -9.36 -3.66
CA VAL A 76 -0.26 -9.75 -4.94
C VAL A 76 0.06 -11.19 -5.29
N GLU A 77 1.33 -11.62 -5.15
CA GLU A 77 1.75 -13.00 -5.38
C GLU A 77 0.99 -13.99 -4.47
N GLN A 78 0.73 -13.62 -3.21
CA GLN A 78 -0.09 -14.44 -2.32
C GLN A 78 -1.52 -14.62 -2.85
N VAL A 79 -2.14 -13.57 -3.39
CA VAL A 79 -3.48 -13.66 -3.99
C VAL A 79 -3.46 -14.45 -5.31
N ILE A 80 -2.43 -14.27 -6.15
CA ILE A 80 -2.24 -15.07 -7.37
C ILE A 80 -2.09 -16.56 -7.02
N GLY A 81 -1.35 -16.87 -5.96
CA GLY A 81 -1.14 -18.22 -5.45
C GLY A 81 -2.42 -18.93 -5.00
N THR A 82 -3.54 -18.20 -4.80
CA THR A 82 -4.85 -18.81 -4.51
C THR A 82 -5.61 -19.24 -5.78
N GLY A 83 -5.02 -19.05 -6.97
CA GLY A 83 -5.65 -19.33 -8.26
C GLY A 83 -6.54 -18.19 -8.77
N ALA A 84 -6.39 -16.98 -8.23
CA ALA A 84 -7.17 -15.83 -8.65
C ALA A 84 -6.86 -15.45 -10.11
N ALA A 85 -7.89 -15.39 -10.96
CA ALA A 85 -7.78 -14.88 -12.33
C ALA A 85 -7.75 -13.34 -12.37
N ARG A 86 -8.15 -12.68 -11.28
CA ARG A 86 -8.22 -11.21 -11.16
C ARG A 86 -7.78 -10.78 -9.76
N VAL A 87 -6.91 -9.78 -9.69
CA VAL A 87 -6.43 -9.16 -8.46
C VAL A 87 -6.73 -7.67 -8.51
N LEU A 88 -7.47 -7.18 -7.50
CA LEU A 88 -7.73 -5.76 -7.32
C LEU A 88 -6.81 -5.20 -6.25
N VAL A 89 -6.08 -4.15 -6.59
CA VAL A 89 -5.17 -3.46 -5.66
C VAL A 89 -5.71 -2.06 -5.42
N ILE A 90 -5.98 -1.72 -4.16
CA ILE A 90 -6.50 -0.42 -3.74
C ILE A 90 -5.60 0.18 -2.65
N PRO A 91 -5.14 1.44 -2.78
CA PRO A 91 -4.37 2.10 -1.74
C PRO A 91 -5.28 2.78 -0.72
N THR A 92 -4.75 3.14 0.45
CA THR A 92 -5.46 3.99 1.43
C THR A 92 -5.24 5.49 1.21
N MET A 93 -4.54 5.87 0.13
CA MET A 93 -4.27 7.24 -0.26
C MET A 93 -5.43 7.78 -1.11
N LEU A 94 -6.33 8.52 -0.45
CA LEU A 94 -7.63 8.91 -1.01
C LEU A 94 -7.57 10.08 -2.00
N THR A 95 -6.46 10.83 -2.03
CA THR A 95 -6.31 12.03 -2.87
C THR A 95 -5.09 11.94 -3.78
N PRO A 96 -5.13 12.56 -4.98
CA PRO A 96 -3.94 12.78 -5.82
C PRO A 96 -2.87 13.64 -5.14
N GLY A 97 -1.67 13.64 -5.73
CA GLY A 97 -0.51 14.43 -5.31
C GLY A 97 0.57 13.64 -4.55
N GLY A 98 0.45 12.31 -4.46
CA GLY A 98 1.38 11.44 -3.73
C GLY A 98 2.13 10.48 -4.64
N VAL A 99 3.47 10.50 -4.57
CA VAL A 99 4.36 9.66 -5.42
C VAL A 99 4.06 8.17 -5.32
N HIS A 100 3.71 7.68 -4.13
CA HIS A 100 3.43 6.26 -3.95
C HIS A 100 2.21 5.80 -4.76
N SER A 101 1.11 6.55 -4.72
CA SER A 101 -0.10 6.16 -5.46
C SER A 101 0.03 6.34 -6.95
N GLU A 102 0.81 7.33 -7.39
CA GLU A 102 0.90 7.73 -8.80
C GLU A 102 2.03 7.05 -9.56
N VAL A 103 3.09 6.63 -8.87
CA VAL A 103 4.31 6.14 -9.50
C VAL A 103 4.75 4.80 -8.92
N ASP A 104 4.96 4.71 -7.61
CA ASP A 104 5.64 3.55 -7.02
C ASP A 104 4.78 2.29 -7.08
N ILE A 105 3.52 2.38 -6.65
CA ILE A 105 2.58 1.26 -6.70
C ILE A 105 2.29 0.84 -8.14
N PRO A 106 1.91 1.75 -9.07
CA PRO A 106 1.74 1.39 -10.47
C PRO A 106 2.94 0.69 -11.10
N ARG A 107 4.17 1.11 -10.78
CA ARG A 107 5.40 0.48 -11.26
C ARG A 107 5.53 -0.96 -10.77
N ALA A 108 5.34 -1.20 -9.47
CA ALA A 108 5.38 -2.54 -8.91
C ALA A 108 4.32 -3.46 -9.54
N LEU A 109 3.12 -2.94 -9.78
CA LEU A 109 2.04 -3.68 -10.45
C LEU A 109 2.37 -3.99 -11.90
N GLU A 110 3.07 -3.12 -12.61
CA GLU A 110 3.48 -3.37 -14.00
C GLU A 110 4.52 -4.49 -14.12
N GLU A 111 5.44 -4.60 -13.16
CA GLU A 111 6.35 -5.73 -13.06
C GLU A 111 5.60 -7.05 -12.86
N LEU A 112 4.59 -7.05 -11.99
CA LEU A 112 3.74 -8.22 -11.73
C LEU A 112 2.88 -8.60 -12.93
N ARG A 113 2.33 -7.63 -13.67
CA ARG A 113 1.59 -7.90 -14.91
C ARG A 113 2.44 -8.60 -15.96
N ARG A 114 3.71 -8.17 -16.10
CA ARG A 114 4.67 -8.82 -17.02
C ARG A 114 5.02 -10.24 -16.56
N ALA A 115 5.16 -10.46 -15.26
CA ALA A 115 5.43 -11.78 -14.70
C ALA A 115 4.22 -12.73 -14.79
N HIS A 116 2.99 -12.20 -14.70
CA HIS A 116 1.74 -12.97 -14.65
C HIS A 116 0.73 -12.54 -15.73
N PRO A 117 1.04 -12.74 -17.03
CA PRO A 117 0.20 -12.25 -18.13
C PRO A 117 -1.20 -12.90 -18.19
N ALA A 118 -1.40 -14.03 -17.49
CA ALA A 118 -2.69 -14.72 -17.42
C ALA A 118 -3.61 -14.17 -16.30
N VAL A 119 -3.12 -13.27 -15.45
CA VAL A 119 -3.88 -12.71 -14.32
C VAL A 119 -4.21 -11.24 -14.59
N ALA A 120 -5.47 -10.86 -14.45
CA ALA A 120 -5.89 -9.47 -14.55
C ALA A 120 -5.56 -8.70 -13.25
N ILE A 121 -4.47 -7.93 -13.24
CA ILE A 121 -4.06 -7.10 -12.10
C ILE A 121 -4.52 -5.66 -12.32
N GLU A 122 -5.53 -5.22 -11.58
CA GLU A 122 -6.14 -3.90 -11.71
C GLU A 122 -5.83 -3.01 -10.51
N TYR A 123 -5.41 -1.79 -10.81
CA TYR A 123 -5.17 -0.77 -9.80
C TYR A 123 -6.39 0.14 -9.67
N VAL A 124 -7.07 0.07 -8.53
CA VAL A 124 -8.36 0.74 -8.29
C VAL A 124 -8.09 2.13 -7.70
N TRP A 125 -7.51 3.00 -8.52
CA TRP A 125 -7.16 4.38 -8.18
C TRP A 125 -7.05 5.22 -9.47
N PRO A 126 -7.42 6.52 -9.50
CA PRO A 126 -7.80 7.38 -8.37
C PRO A 126 -9.22 7.19 -7.85
N PHE A 127 -9.45 7.61 -6.61
CA PHE A 127 -10.78 7.65 -5.99
C PHE A 127 -11.64 8.76 -6.57
N ASP A 128 -12.96 8.54 -6.64
CA ASP A 128 -13.93 9.61 -6.91
C ASP A 128 -13.94 10.60 -5.74
N LEU A 129 -13.40 11.80 -5.97
CA LEU A 129 -13.28 12.83 -4.93
C LEU A 129 -14.64 13.29 -4.38
N ARG A 130 -15.75 13.12 -5.12
CA ARG A 130 -17.08 13.39 -4.56
C ARG A 130 -17.44 12.38 -3.47
N GLN A 131 -17.10 11.11 -3.66
CA GLN A 131 -17.35 10.07 -2.65
C GLN A 131 -16.45 10.27 -1.43
N VAL A 132 -15.19 10.64 -1.64
CA VAL A 132 -14.27 11.02 -0.55
C VAL A 132 -14.82 12.21 0.23
N ALA A 133 -15.31 13.25 -0.45
CA ALA A 133 -15.93 14.40 0.22
C ALA A 133 -17.17 14.01 1.03
N VAL A 134 -18.03 13.13 0.52
CA VAL A 134 -19.20 12.61 1.25
C VAL A 134 -18.78 11.84 2.50
N LEU A 135 -17.75 10.99 2.43
CA LEU A 135 -17.20 10.27 3.58
C LEU A 135 -16.74 11.25 4.68
N LEU A 136 -15.96 12.27 4.31
CA LEU A 136 -15.46 13.27 5.24
C LEU A 136 -16.59 14.11 5.85
N ALA A 137 -17.53 14.58 5.03
CA ALA A 137 -18.69 15.35 5.48
C ALA A 137 -19.57 14.56 6.45
N ALA A 138 -19.80 13.27 6.18
CA ALA A 138 -20.56 12.40 7.07
C ALA A 138 -19.88 12.25 8.44
N HIS A 139 -18.55 12.17 8.48
CA HIS A 139 -17.81 12.09 9.74
C HIS A 139 -17.92 13.37 10.57
N VAL A 140 -17.73 14.55 9.94
CA VAL A 140 -17.90 15.86 10.59
C VAL A 140 -19.33 16.04 11.12
N THR A 141 -20.34 15.69 10.32
CA THR A 141 -21.75 15.84 10.70
C THR A 141 -22.12 15.01 11.92
N ARG A 142 -21.65 13.75 12.00
CA ARG A 142 -21.88 12.89 13.17
C ARG A 142 -21.27 13.47 14.44
N ALA A 143 -20.04 13.98 14.35
CA ALA A 143 -19.36 14.60 15.49
C ALA A 143 -20.11 15.85 15.98
N ALA A 144 -20.59 16.70 15.07
CA ALA A 144 -21.36 17.88 15.42
C ALA A 144 -22.67 17.53 16.14
N GLN A 145 -23.40 16.53 15.65
CA GLN A 145 -24.67 16.09 16.26
C GLN A 145 -24.50 15.47 17.64
N ALA A 146 -23.43 14.69 17.86
CA ALA A 146 -23.13 14.10 19.17
C ALA A 146 -22.87 15.19 20.24
N SER A 147 -22.18 16.28 19.87
CA SER A 147 -21.93 17.41 20.75
C SER A 147 -23.20 18.20 21.09
N SER A 148 -24.14 18.32 20.15
CA SER A 148 -25.43 18.99 20.37
C SER A 148 -26.41 18.19 21.23
N ALA A 149 -26.26 16.87 21.34
CA ALA A 149 -27.09 16.02 22.19
C ALA A 149 -26.59 15.90 23.63
N ALA A 150 -25.35 16.35 23.90
CA ALA A 150 -24.70 16.27 25.21
C ALA A 150 -24.74 17.58 26.01
N GLY A 151 -25.33 18.65 25.46
CA GLY A 151 -25.54 19.94 26.13
C GLY A 151 -27.02 20.27 26.23
#